data_AF-A0A2M9ESQ1-F1
#
_entry.id   AF-A0A2M9ESQ1-F1
#
_cell.length_a   1.000
_cell.length_b   1.000
_cell.length_c   1.000
_cell.angle_alpha   90.00
_cell.angle_beta   90.00
_cell.angle_gamma   90.00
#
_symmetry.space_group_name_H-M   'P 1'
#
loop_
_entity.id
_entity.type
_entity.pdbx_description
1 polymer ?
#
loop_
_entity_poly.entity_id
_entity_poly.type
_entity_poly.pdbx_seq_one_letter_code
_entity_poly.pdbx_strand_id
1 'polypeptide(L)'
;MNWDSLQTEILGELGHTPWRQVWPAASLPPDPFVVAQLAAATGVTAEALLASGIVLPDAERLRDAAVKRALWPQLRRLRARQ
;
A
#
# COMPACT_ATOMS: atom_id res chain seq x y z
N MET A 1 -10.37 -11.31 -7.09
CA MET A 1 -10.71 -12.56 -7.78
C MET A 1 -9.42 -13.34 -7.96
N ASN A 2 -9.31 -14.51 -7.35
CA ASN A 2 -8.16 -15.40 -7.54
C ASN A 2 -8.62 -16.52 -8.48
N TRP A 3 -7.84 -16.85 -9.49
CA TRP A 3 -8.15 -17.94 -10.42
C TRP A 3 -7.76 -19.26 -9.77
N ASP A 4 -8.59 -20.29 -9.94
CA ASP A 4 -8.26 -21.62 -9.43
C ASP A 4 -7.29 -22.36 -10.38
N SER A 5 -6.75 -23.48 -9.88
CA SER A 5 -5.74 -24.26 -10.59
C SER A 5 -6.27 -24.83 -11.91
N LEU A 6 -7.56 -25.21 -11.95
CA LEU A 6 -8.19 -25.78 -13.14
C LEU A 6 -8.37 -24.71 -14.23
N GLN A 7 -8.79 -23.50 -13.86
CA GLN A 7 -8.92 -22.37 -14.78
C GLN A 7 -7.57 -21.99 -15.40
N THR A 8 -6.51 -22.03 -14.60
CA THR A 8 -5.15 -21.72 -15.08
C THR A 8 -4.67 -22.77 -16.09
N GLU A 9 -4.96 -24.05 -15.85
CA GLU A 9 -4.60 -25.16 -16.73
C GLU A 9 -5.34 -25.09 -18.08
N ILE A 10 -6.65 -24.86 -18.06
CA ILE A 10 -7.47 -24.71 -19.27
C ILE A 10 -6.94 -23.57 -20.15
N LEU A 11 -6.55 -22.45 -19.54
CA LEU A 11 -6.05 -21.31 -20.28
C LEU A 11 -4.64 -21.54 -20.85
N GLY A 12 -3.82 -22.34 -20.15
CA GLY A 12 -2.54 -22.83 -20.68
C GLY A 12 -2.73 -23.66 -21.95
N GLU A 13 -3.66 -24.60 -21.94
CA GLU A 13 -4.00 -25.44 -23.11
C GLU A 13 -4.57 -24.62 -24.29
N LEU A 14 -5.27 -23.53 -24.01
CA LEU A 14 -5.75 -22.58 -25.02
C LEU A 14 -4.66 -21.65 -25.56
N GLY A 15 -3.41 -21.81 -25.11
CA GLY A 15 -2.26 -21.03 -25.59
C GLY A 15 -2.07 -19.67 -24.90
N HIS A 16 -2.76 -19.43 -23.78
CA HIS A 16 -2.57 -18.20 -23.01
C HIS A 16 -1.42 -18.37 -22.00
N THR A 17 -0.43 -17.49 -22.09
CA THR A 17 0.68 -17.44 -21.13
C THR A 17 0.21 -16.85 -19.79
N PRO A 18 0.36 -17.55 -18.67
CA PRO A 18 0.00 -17.01 -17.36
C PRO A 18 0.99 -15.91 -16.96
N TRP A 19 0.50 -14.67 -16.89
CA TRP A 19 1.27 -13.54 -16.39
C TRP A 19 1.10 -13.44 -14.88
N ARG A 20 2.18 -13.70 -14.15
CA ARG A 20 2.21 -13.45 -12.71
C ARG A 20 2.63 -12.00 -12.48
N GLN A 21 1.78 -11.24 -11.80
CA GLN A 21 2.17 -9.93 -11.29
C GLN A 21 3.18 -10.12 -10.16
N VAL A 22 4.45 -9.83 -10.43
CA VAL A 22 5.53 -9.84 -9.44
C VAL A 22 5.75 -8.39 -9.02
N TRP A 23 5.33 -8.04 -7.80
CA TRP A 23 5.73 -6.76 -7.20
C TRP A 23 7.18 -6.87 -6.72
N PRO A 24 8.07 -5.92 -7.04
CA PRO A 24 9.41 -5.91 -6.47
C PRO A 24 9.30 -5.67 -4.96
N ALA A 25 9.95 -6.52 -4.16
CA ALA A 25 10.10 -6.33 -2.71
C ALA A 25 11.19 -5.31 -2.33
N ALA A 26 11.58 -4.44 -3.26
CA ALA A 26 12.47 -3.32 -2.98
C ALA A 26 11.62 -2.16 -2.45
N SER A 27 12.05 -1.49 -1.37
CA SER A 27 11.33 -0.34 -0.81
C SER A 27 11.29 0.78 -1.84
N LEU A 28 10.27 0.76 -2.68
CA LEU A 28 9.91 1.90 -3.50
C LEU A 28 9.61 3.05 -2.54
N PRO A 29 9.99 4.29 -2.90
CA PRO A 29 9.53 5.45 -2.15
C PRO A 29 8.01 5.35 -1.99
N PRO A 30 7.46 5.70 -0.81
CA PRO A 30 6.05 5.54 -0.55
C PRO A 30 5.24 6.27 -1.62
N ASP A 31 4.17 5.62 -2.09
CA ASP A 31 3.32 6.13 -3.16
C ASP A 31 2.95 7.61 -2.90
N PRO A 32 3.31 8.55 -3.80
CA PRO A 32 3.00 9.97 -3.63
C PRO A 32 1.51 10.25 -3.39
N PHE A 33 0.63 9.44 -3.98
CA PHE A 33 -0.81 9.55 -3.74
C PHE A 33 -1.18 9.19 -2.30
N VAL A 34 -0.59 8.12 -1.76
CA VAL A 34 -0.79 7.73 -0.36
C VAL A 34 -0.27 8.81 0.59
N VAL A 35 0.90 9.36 0.31
CA VAL A 35 1.50 10.45 1.11
C VAL A 35 0.57 11.66 1.13
N ALA A 36 0.10 12.11 -0.04
CA ALA A 36 -0.80 13.26 -0.16
C ALA A 36 -2.13 13.04 0.57
N GLN A 37 -2.73 11.86 0.42
CA GLN A 37 -4.00 11.51 1.07
C GLN A 37 -3.86 11.45 2.59
N LEU A 38 -2.78 10.86 3.10
CA LEU A 38 -2.53 10.79 4.54
C LEU A 38 -2.24 12.17 5.12
N ALA A 39 -1.39 12.97 4.46
CA ALA A 39 -1.08 14.35 4.83
C ALA A 39 -2.38 15.18 4.96
N ALA A 40 -3.26 15.11 3.96
CA ALA A 40 -4.55 15.78 3.97
C ALA A 40 -5.47 15.29 5.10
N ALA A 41 -5.55 13.96 5.31
CA ALA A 41 -6.41 13.37 6.33
C ALA A 41 -5.95 13.67 7.77
N THR A 42 -4.64 13.83 7.98
CA THR A 42 -4.08 14.09 9.31
C THR A 42 -3.86 15.57 9.59
N GLY A 43 -3.78 16.40 8.55
CA GLY A 43 -3.32 17.79 8.67
C GLY A 43 -1.82 17.90 8.96
N VAL A 44 -1.04 16.93 8.49
CA VAL A 44 0.43 16.90 8.61
C VAL A 44 1.01 17.18 7.24
N THR A 45 2.10 17.94 7.14
CA THR A 45 2.74 18.21 5.84
C THR A 45 3.36 16.95 5.26
N ALA A 46 3.39 16.84 3.93
CA ALA A 46 3.98 15.68 3.25
C ALA A 46 5.47 15.50 3.63
N GLU A 47 6.20 16.61 3.77
CA GLU A 47 7.61 16.61 4.18
C GLU A 47 7.79 16.06 5.59
N ALA A 48 6.96 16.47 6.55
CA ALA A 48 7.04 15.96 7.92
C ALA A 48 6.64 14.49 8.01
N LEU A 49 5.67 14.05 7.19
CA LEU A 49 5.28 12.66 7.11
C LEU A 49 6.43 11.79 6.58
N LEU A 50 7.10 12.21 5.51
CA LEU A 50 8.25 11.51 4.96
C LEU A 50 9.47 11.53 5.91
N ALA A 51 9.72 12.65 6.59
CA ALA A 51 10.81 12.78 7.56
C ALA A 51 10.57 12.01 8.87
N SER A 52 9.32 11.60 9.16
CA SER A 52 8.97 10.92 10.41
C SER A 52 9.54 9.51 10.55
N GLY A 53 10.00 8.89 9.44
CA GLY A 53 10.45 7.50 9.40
C GLY A 53 9.32 6.47 9.57
N ILE A 54 8.04 6.89 9.56
CA ILE A 54 6.90 5.99 9.57
C ILE A 54 6.88 5.21 8.25
N VAL A 55 6.86 3.87 8.35
CA VAL A 55 6.72 3.00 7.18
C VAL A 55 5.29 3.11 6.66
N LEU A 56 5.12 3.76 5.51
CA LEU A 56 3.82 3.92 4.88
C LEU A 56 3.46 2.66 4.08
N PRO A 57 2.31 2.03 4.33
CA PRO A 57 1.83 0.92 3.54
C PRO A 57 1.35 1.39 2.16
N ASP A 58 1.43 0.51 1.17
CA ASP A 58 0.90 0.78 -0.17
C ASP A 58 -0.63 0.98 -0.17
N ALA A 59 -1.14 1.61 -1.22
CA ALA A 59 -2.56 1.93 -1.38
C ALA A 59 -3.48 0.70 -1.24
N GLU A 60 -3.04 -0.47 -1.72
CA GLU A 60 -3.80 -1.72 -1.59
C GLU A 60 -3.88 -2.19 -0.14
N ARG A 61 -2.77 -2.12 0.61
CA ARG A 61 -2.72 -2.53 2.01
C ARG A 61 -3.52 -1.59 2.91
N LEU A 62 -3.64 -0.32 2.55
CA LEU A 62 -4.54 0.62 3.24
C LEU A 62 -6.02 0.26 3.09
N ARG A 63 -6.42 -0.64 2.19
CA ARG A 63 -7.80 -1.13 2.15
C ARG A 63 -8.15 -1.97 3.38
N ASP A 64 -7.15 -2.58 4.02
CA ASP A 64 -7.33 -3.35 5.26
C ASP A 64 -7.54 -2.43 6.47
N ALA A 65 -8.63 -2.69 7.20
CA ALA A 65 -8.99 -1.95 8.40
C ALA A 65 -7.97 -2.15 9.55
N ALA A 66 -7.34 -3.32 9.67
CA ALA A 66 -6.31 -3.58 10.68
C ALA A 66 -5.07 -2.71 10.43
N VAL A 67 -4.64 -2.61 9.17
CA VAL A 67 -3.51 -1.76 8.75
C VAL A 67 -3.77 -0.29 9.08
N LYS A 68 -4.96 0.22 8.73
CA LYS A 68 -5.36 1.60 9.07
C LYS A 68 -5.36 1.86 10.58
N ARG A 69 -5.92 0.93 11.37
CA ARG A 69 -5.97 1.05 12.84
C ARG A 69 -4.59 1.06 13.48
N ALA A 70 -3.64 0.29 12.94
CA ALA A 70 -2.26 0.28 13.41
C ALA A 70 -1.52 1.59 13.06
N LEU A 71 -1.82 2.18 11.90
CA LEU A 71 -1.19 3.41 11.43
C LEU A 71 -1.67 4.66 12.18
N TRP A 72 -2.96 4.73 12.54
CA TRP A 72 -3.56 5.95 13.10
C TRP A 72 -2.91 6.51 14.38
N PRO A 73 -2.53 5.70 15.37
CA PRO A 73 -1.84 6.19 16.56
C PRO A 73 -0.52 6.89 16.23
N GLN A 74 0.23 6.39 15.25
CA GLN A 74 1.53 6.96 14.86
C GLN A 74 1.35 8.33 14.21
N LEU A 75 0.39 8.45 13.28
CA LEU A 75 0.07 9.71 12.62
C LEU A 75 -0.49 10.76 13.59
N ARG A 76 -1.32 10.35 14.57
CA ARG A 76 -1.79 11.26 15.62
C ARG A 76 -0.66 11.78 16.52
N ARG A 77 0.30 10.92 16.86
CA ARG A 77 1.50 11.33 17.61
C ARG A 77 2.37 12.29 16.81
N LEU A 78 2.51 12.05 15.50
CA LEU A 78 3.26 12.94 14.61
C LEU A 78 2.61 14.32 14.57
N ARG A 79 1.29 14.39 14.39
CA ARG A 79 0.54 15.65 14.41
C ARG A 79 0.68 16.41 15.73
N ALA A 80 0.71 15.71 16.87
CA ALA A 80 0.87 16.36 18.17
C ALA A 80 2.28 16.93 18.41
N ARG A 81 3.25 16.60 17.55
CA ARG A 81 4.64 17.07 17.62
C ARG A 81 4.96 18.14 16.57
N GLN A 82 4.03 18.40 15.66
CA GLN A 82 4.08 19.47 14.67
C GLN A 82 3.43 20.73 15.25
#